data_AF-A0A4V0Z0M7-F1
#
_entry.id   AF-A0A4V0Z0M7-F1
#
_cell.length_a   1.000
_cell.length_b   1.000
_cell.length_c   1.000
_cell.angle_alpha   90.00
_cell.angle_beta   90.00
_cell.angle_gamma   90.00
#
_symmetry.space_group_name_H-M   'P 1'
#
loop_
_entity.id
_entity.type
_entity.pdbx_description
1 polymer ?
#
loop_
_entity_poly.entity_id
_entity_poly.type
_entity_poly.pdbx_seq_one_letter_code
_entity_poly.pdbx_strand_id
1 'polypeptide(L)' 'MILDNKVREALASGHNAHLVTLNPDGSPQISIVWVGLDGDEIVSGRKDFL' A
#
# COMPACT_ATOMS: atom_id res chain seq x y z
N MET A 1 -3.20 11.63 -8.52
CA MET A 1 -4.02 10.60 -9.21
C MET A 1 -5.46 10.79 -8.77
N ILE A 2 -6.46 10.65 -9.63
CA ILE A 2 -7.87 10.67 -9.20
C ILE A 2 -8.28 9.24 -8.89
N LEU A 3 -8.64 8.97 -7.63
CA LEU A 3 -9.20 7.69 -7.19
C LEU A 3 -10.73 7.81 -7.14
N ASP A 4 -11.43 6.82 -7.67
CA ASP A 4 -12.87 6.73 -7.42
C ASP A 4 -13.15 6.44 -5.94
N ASN A 5 -14.36 6.78 -5.48
CA ASN A 5 -14.72 6.66 -4.08
C ASN A 5 -14.63 5.22 -3.57
N LYS A 6 -14.91 4.21 -4.39
CA LYS A 6 -14.85 2.80 -3.96
C LYS A 6 -13.41 2.35 -3.76
N VAL A 7 -12.47 2.83 -4.59
CA VAL A 7 -11.04 2.58 -4.40
C VAL A 7 -10.55 3.27 -3.13
N ARG A 8 -10.99 4.50 -2.86
CA ARG A 8 -10.65 5.19 -1.61
C ARG A 8 -11.16 4.43 -0.39
N GLU A 9 -12.41 3.96 -0.43
CA GLU A 9 -13.00 3.11 0.63
C GLU A 9 -12.21 1.81 0.83
N ALA A 10 -11.81 1.14 -0.26
CA ALA A 10 -11.04 -0.10 -0.19
C ALA A 10 -9.62 0.09 0.38
N LEU A 11 -8.96 1.22 0.07
CA LEU A 11 -7.66 1.56 0.64
C LEU A 11 -7.78 1.92 2.13
N ALA A 12 -8.88 2.56 2.55
CA ALA A 12 -9.10 2.96 3.93
C ALA A 12 -9.60 1.84 4.86
N SER A 13 -10.00 0.69 4.33
CA SER A 13 -10.62 -0.39 5.12
C SER A 13 -9.63 -1.23 5.95
N GLY A 14 -8.34 -0.86 5.95
CA GLY A 14 -7.32 -1.50 6.79
C GLY A 14 -6.89 -2.90 6.34
N HIS A 15 -7.09 -3.25 5.06
CA HIS A 15 -6.59 -4.50 4.49
C HIS A 15 -5.07 -4.45 4.29
N ASN A 16 -4.45 -5.63 4.29
CA ASN A 16 -3.06 -5.78 3.84
C ASN A 16 -2.98 -5.71 2.30
N ALA A 17 -1.89 -5.16 1.80
CA ALA A 17 -1.56 -5.10 0.38
C ALA A 17 -0.27 -5.88 0.07
N HIS A 18 -0.15 -6.34 -1.18
CA HIS A 18 1.11 -6.84 -1.74
C HIS A 18 1.86 -5.66 -2.35
N LEU A 19 2.96 -5.24 -1.74
CA LEU A 19 3.85 -4.22 -2.29
C LEU A 19 4.93 -4.93 -3.11
N VAL A 20 5.00 -4.60 -4.39
CA VAL A 20 6.03 -5.10 -5.30
C VAL A 20 7.06 -4.00 -5.53
N THR A 21 8.33 -4.29 -5.26
CA THR A 21 9.45 -3.43 -5.60
C THR A 21 10.39 -4.15 -6.57
N LEU A 22 11.29 -3.42 -7.21
CA LEU A 22 12.35 -4.01 -8.03
C LEU A 22 13.64 -4.02 -7.23
N ASN A 23 14.31 -5.17 -7.21
CA ASN A 23 15.70 -5.27 -6.78
C ASN A 23 16.61 -4.52 -7.78
N PRO A 24 17.88 -4.23 -7.41
CA PRO A 24 18.83 -3.57 -8.32
C PRO A 24 19.06 -4.31 -9.65
N ASP A 25 18.88 -5.63 -9.67
CA ASP A 25 18.98 -6.46 -10.87
C ASP A 25 17.68 -6.55 -11.69
N GLY A 26 16.62 -5.85 -11.26
CA GLY A 26 15.31 -5.83 -11.90
C GLY A 26 14.38 -6.97 -11.51
N SER A 27 14.80 -7.92 -10.67
CA SER A 27 13.90 -8.97 -10.17
C SER A 27 12.85 -8.40 -9.19
N PRO A 28 11.62 -8.96 -9.15
CA PRO A 28 10.60 -8.48 -8.22
C PRO A 28 10.89 -8.94 -6.78
N GLN A 29 10.71 -8.03 -5.85
CA GLN A 29 10.63 -8.29 -4.42
C GLN A 29 9.20 -8.00 -3.96
N ILE A 30 8.61 -8.89 -3.16
CA ILE A 30 7.23 -8.76 -2.68
C ILE A 30 7.22 -8.73 -1.15
N SER A 31 6.53 -7.75 -0.58
CA SER A 31 6.26 -7.63 0.86
C SER A 31 4.76 -7.51 1.12
N ILE A 32 4.32 -7.96 2.30
CA ILE A 32 2.99 -7.65 2.83
C ILE A 32 3.08 -6.39 3.69
N VAL A 33 2.25 -5.39 3.39
CA VAL A 33 2.21 -4.11 4.10
C VAL A 33 0.79 -3.72 4.46
N TRP A 34 0.65 -2.84 5.45
CA TRP A 34 -0.58 -2.07 5.60
C TRP A 34 -0.62 -0.96 4.55
N VAL A 35 -1.81 -0.62 4.05
CA VAL A 35 -2.04 0.49 3.12
C VAL A 35 -3.17 1.38 3.63
N GLY A 36 -3.09 2.67 3.34
CA GLY A 36 -4.12 3.65 3.65
C GLY A 36 -3.99 4.93 2.83
N LEU A 37 -4.67 5.97 3.28
CA LEU A 37 -4.65 7.30 2.65
C LEU A 37 -4.20 8.36 3.66
N ASP A 38 -3.35 9.28 3.22
CA ASP A 38 -3.07 10.56 3.87
C ASP A 38 -3.44 11.70 2.92
N GLY A 39 -4.61 12.30 3.13
CA GLY A 39 -5.22 13.21 2.16
C GLY A 39 -5.48 12.53 0.82
N ASP A 40 -4.71 12.90 -0.20
CA ASP A 40 -4.75 12.32 -1.55
C ASP A 40 -3.57 11.39 -1.87
N GLU A 41 -2.66 11.19 -0.90
CA GLU A 41 -1.52 10.28 -1.04
C GLU A 41 -1.88 8.87 -0.58
N ILE A 42 -1.34 7.87 -1.29
CA ILE A 42 -1.39 6.47 -0.87
C ILE A 42 -0.17 6.22 0.01
N VAL A 43 -0.42 5.83 1.26
CA VAL A 43 0.64 5.55 2.23
C VAL A 43 0.69 4.07 2.57
N SER A 44 1.90 3.57 2.81
CA SER A 44 2.11 2.19 3.24
C SER A 44 2.99 2.13 4.48
N GLY A 45 2.71 1.18 5.38
CA GLY A 45 3.46 0.99 6.60
C GLY A 45 3.73 -0.48 6.88
N ARG A 46 4.83 -0.74 7.57
CA ARG A 46 5.05 -2.03 8.24
C ARG A 46 4.25 -2.02 9.53
N LYS A 47 3.55 -3.13 9.81
CA LYS A 47 2.88 -3.31 11.10
C LYS A 47 3.94 -3.68 12.13
N ASP A 48 4.38 -2.70 12.92
CA ASP A 48 5.18 -2.97 14.10
C ASP A 48 4.23 -3.29 15.26
N PHE A 49 4.35 -4.49 15.84
CA PHE A 49 3.62 -4.86 17.04
C PHE A 49 4.34 -4.24 18.25
N LEU A 50 4.06 -2.97 18.53
CA LEU A 50 4.17 -2.35 19.85
C LEU A 50 2.91 -1.52 20.11
#